data_AF-X1VSA7-F1
#
_entry.id   AF-X1VSA7-F1
#
_cell.length_a   1.000
_cell.length_b   1.000
_cell.length_c   1.000
_cell.angle_alpha   90.00
_cell.angle_beta   90.00
_cell.angle_gamma   90.00
#
_symmetry.space_group_name_H-M   'P 1'
#
loop_
_entity.id
_entity.type
_entity.pdbx_description
1 polymer ?
#
loop_
_entity_poly.entity_id
_entity_poly.type
_entity_poly.pdbx_seq_one_letter_code
_entity_poly.pdbx_strand_id
1 'polypeptide(L)'
;SNKNNNSFSFKLKKYIKNLFNFSQYSFKTILYIILFVALVVISLWLLWYIYLGGGETLLLTLVVDWFVNPIFALSFLGILLFILIMGIQGLLVPIPSEIVLIAAGIIWGVIIGGIMGVIGSMAAAILCFYISRKGGRPLAEKFVGKSGIDMADDFIHKYGMGAIILARFLPFVAFDPISYASGLVDIDVKKYSLGTLIGSIPRAFFYSWLGSFLLESQGLTPPIDLD
;
A
#
# COMPACT_ATOMS: atom_id res chain seq x y z
N SER A 1 -7.47 -38.57 -37.14
CA SER A 1 -7.05 -37.30 -36.50
C SER A 1 -8.19 -36.48 -35.86
N ASN A 2 -9.45 -36.49 -36.37
CA ASN A 2 -10.49 -35.52 -35.98
C ASN A 2 -11.32 -35.75 -34.69
N LYS A 3 -11.16 -36.84 -33.92
CA LYS A 3 -12.02 -37.09 -32.73
C LYS A 3 -11.57 -36.34 -31.44
N ASN A 4 -10.27 -36.07 -31.27
CA ASN A 4 -9.76 -35.40 -30.06
C ASN A 4 -9.99 -33.88 -30.05
N ASN A 5 -9.99 -33.22 -31.22
CA ASN A 5 -10.17 -31.76 -31.31
C ASN A 5 -11.58 -31.31 -30.91
N ASN A 6 -12.60 -32.14 -31.15
CA ASN A 6 -13.98 -31.85 -30.77
C ASN A 6 -14.20 -32.00 -29.25
N SER A 7 -13.49 -32.92 -28.58
CA SER A 7 -13.60 -33.11 -27.13
C SER A 7 -12.97 -31.95 -26.35
N PHE A 8 -11.77 -31.51 -26.77
CA PHE A 8 -11.08 -30.40 -26.12
C PHE A 8 -11.81 -29.07 -26.36
N SER A 9 -12.19 -28.77 -27.60
CA SER A 9 -12.94 -27.53 -27.91
C SER A 9 -14.30 -27.47 -27.23
N PHE A 10 -14.99 -28.60 -27.07
CA PHE A 10 -16.26 -28.67 -26.35
C PHE A 10 -16.07 -28.45 -24.84
N LYS A 11 -15.05 -29.07 -24.23
CA LYS A 11 -14.70 -28.82 -22.82
C LYS A 11 -14.30 -27.37 -22.60
N LEU A 12 -13.51 -26.78 -23.49
CA LEU A 12 -13.08 -25.39 -23.42
C LEU A 12 -14.26 -24.43 -23.56
N LYS A 13 -15.16 -24.65 -24.53
CA LYS A 13 -16.40 -23.87 -24.66
C LYS A 13 -17.29 -23.96 -23.42
N LYS A 14 -17.42 -25.16 -22.83
CA LYS A 14 -18.19 -25.35 -21.60
C LYS A 14 -17.55 -24.62 -20.40
N TYR A 15 -16.23 -24.67 -20.28
CA TYR A 15 -15.48 -23.94 -19.26
C TYR A 15 -15.64 -22.43 -19.40
N ILE A 16 -15.43 -21.87 -20.60
CA ILE A 16 -15.60 -20.44 -20.88
C ILE A 16 -17.05 -20.02 -20.56
N LYS A 17 -18.04 -20.82 -20.97
CA LYS A 17 -19.46 -20.54 -20.69
C LYS A 17 -19.77 -20.50 -19.19
N ASN A 18 -19.16 -21.38 -18.39
CA ASN A 18 -19.31 -21.34 -16.93
C ASN A 18 -18.55 -20.17 -16.29
N LEU A 19 -17.41 -19.77 -16.85
CA LEU A 19 -16.60 -18.64 -16.36
C LEU A 19 -17.38 -17.31 -16.41
N PHE A 20 -18.22 -17.13 -17.43
CA PHE A 20 -19.06 -15.94 -17.62
C PHE A 20 -20.49 -16.10 -17.06
N ASN A 21 -20.78 -17.19 -16.34
CA ASN A 21 -22.10 -17.40 -15.77
C ASN A 21 -22.22 -16.70 -14.41
N PHE A 22 -22.34 -15.38 -14.45
CA PHE A 22 -22.35 -14.53 -13.25
C PHE A 22 -23.57 -14.73 -12.34
N SER A 23 -24.60 -15.47 -12.78
CA SER A 23 -25.81 -15.75 -12.00
C SER A 23 -25.57 -16.63 -10.77
N GLN A 24 -24.41 -17.30 -10.68
CA GLN A 24 -24.05 -18.16 -9.55
C GLN A 24 -23.29 -17.42 -8.45
N TYR A 25 -22.87 -16.18 -8.70
CA TYR A 25 -22.07 -15.41 -7.76
C TYR A 25 -22.94 -14.41 -6.98
N SER A 26 -22.62 -14.24 -5.69
CA SER A 26 -23.28 -13.22 -4.88
C SER A 26 -22.96 -11.81 -5.43
N PHE A 27 -23.88 -10.86 -5.24
CA PHE A 27 -23.69 -9.46 -5.68
C PHE A 27 -22.35 -8.86 -5.21
N LYS A 28 -21.92 -9.19 -3.98
CA LYS A 28 -20.65 -8.73 -3.40
C LYS A 28 -19.44 -9.29 -4.15
N THR A 29 -19.48 -10.56 -4.56
CA THR A 29 -18.40 -11.20 -5.32
C THR A 29 -18.28 -10.57 -6.71
N ILE A 30 -19.41 -10.30 -7.36
CA ILE A 30 -19.43 -9.61 -8.66
C ILE A 30 -18.85 -8.20 -8.50
N LEU A 31 -19.22 -7.48 -7.44
CA LEU A 31 -18.66 -6.15 -7.14
C LEU A 31 -17.13 -6.19 -6.94
N TYR A 32 -16.60 -7.19 -6.20
CA TYR A 32 -15.15 -7.34 -6.03
C TYR A 32 -14.43 -7.68 -7.34
N ILE A 33 -15.02 -8.52 -8.18
CA ILE A 33 -14.46 -8.83 -9.52
C ILE A 33 -14.45 -7.57 -10.38
N ILE A 34 -15.54 -6.78 -10.37
CA ILE A 34 -15.61 -5.51 -11.10
C ILE A 34 -14.56 -4.52 -10.57
N LEU A 35 -14.42 -4.37 -9.25
CA LEU A 35 -13.40 -3.53 -8.63
C LEU A 35 -11.98 -3.96 -9.00
N PHE A 36 -11.71 -5.27 -8.96
CA PHE A 36 -10.41 -5.82 -9.34
C PHE A 36 -10.10 -5.58 -10.82
N VAL A 37 -11.07 -5.83 -11.72
CA VAL A 37 -10.92 -5.55 -13.14
C VAL A 37 -10.74 -4.07 -13.40
N ALA A 38 -11.51 -3.20 -12.73
CA ALA A 38 -11.36 -1.75 -12.83
C ALA A 38 -9.97 -1.30 -12.37
N LEU A 39 -9.46 -1.84 -11.26
CA LEU A 39 -8.11 -1.56 -10.76
C LEU A 39 -7.04 -1.99 -11.78
N VAL A 40 -7.17 -3.18 -12.36
CA VAL A 40 -6.25 -3.67 -13.41
C VAL A 40 -6.32 -2.78 -14.65
N VAL A 41 -7.51 -2.37 -15.08
CA VAL A 41 -7.69 -1.49 -16.25
C VAL A 41 -7.11 -0.09 -15.97
N ILE A 42 -7.35 0.47 -14.78
CA ILE A 42 -6.76 1.74 -14.33
C ILE A 42 -5.24 1.63 -14.31
N SER A 43 -4.69 0.53 -13.78
CA SER A 43 -3.25 0.29 -13.74
C SER A 43 -2.64 0.18 -15.14
N LEU A 44 -3.30 -0.53 -16.07
CA LEU A 44 -2.84 -0.65 -17.46
C LEU A 44 -2.98 0.67 -18.22
N TRP A 45 -4.03 1.44 -17.96
CA TRP A 45 -4.22 2.77 -18.54
C TRP A 45 -3.19 3.77 -18.02
N LEU A 46 -2.88 3.75 -16.72
CA LEU A 46 -1.79 4.53 -16.11
C LEU A 46 -0.44 4.15 -16.72
N LEU A 47 -0.13 2.86 -16.85
CA LEU A 47 1.10 2.40 -17.49
C LEU A 47 1.18 2.85 -18.96
N TRP A 48 0.08 2.76 -19.70
CA TRP A 48 -0.02 3.23 -21.08
C TRP A 48 0.16 4.75 -21.17
N TYR A 49 -0.47 5.51 -20.27
CA TYR A 49 -0.37 6.97 -20.20
C TYR A 49 1.04 7.45 -19.84
N ILE A 50 1.70 6.78 -18.90
CA ILE A 50 3.10 7.05 -18.53
C ILE A 50 4.03 6.76 -19.72
N TYR A 51 3.86 5.62 -20.41
CA TYR A 51 4.80 5.18 -21.44
C TYR A 51 4.58 5.82 -22.83
N LEU A 52 3.35 6.22 -23.17
CA LEU A 52 2.99 6.72 -24.50
C LEU A 52 2.37 8.13 -24.50
N GLY A 53 1.83 8.59 -23.36
CA GLY A 53 1.08 9.85 -23.27
C GLY A 53 1.89 11.07 -22.80
N GLY A 54 3.19 10.93 -22.53
CA GLY A 54 3.98 11.99 -21.87
C GLY A 54 3.51 12.31 -20.45
N GLY A 55 2.76 11.38 -19.83
CA GLY A 55 2.08 11.51 -18.55
C GLY A 55 2.98 11.40 -17.32
N GLU A 56 4.30 11.43 -17.50
CA GLU A 56 5.29 11.41 -16.41
C GLU A 56 5.09 12.56 -15.41
N THR A 57 4.34 13.60 -15.80
CA THR A 57 4.09 14.79 -15.00
C THR A 57 3.01 14.62 -13.95
N LEU A 58 1.85 13.99 -14.18
CA LEU A 58 0.72 14.16 -13.26
C LEU A 58 0.92 13.53 -11.87
N LEU A 59 1.40 12.28 -11.80
CA LEU A 59 1.67 11.62 -10.51
C LEU A 59 2.85 12.30 -9.82
N LEU A 60 3.90 12.64 -10.58
CA LEU A 60 5.05 13.35 -10.04
C LEU A 60 4.66 14.73 -9.51
N THR A 61 3.84 15.48 -10.24
CA THR A 61 3.31 16.81 -9.84
C THR A 61 2.49 16.69 -8.57
N LEU A 62 1.60 15.70 -8.48
CA LEU A 62 0.85 15.45 -7.25
C LEU A 62 1.77 15.12 -6.07
N VAL A 63 2.76 14.25 -6.25
CA VAL A 63 3.74 13.91 -5.21
C VAL A 63 4.56 15.14 -4.83
N VAL A 64 5.00 15.91 -5.81
CA VAL A 64 5.90 17.06 -5.62
C VAL A 64 5.18 18.20 -4.91
N ASP A 65 4.02 18.62 -5.42
CA ASP A 65 3.30 19.77 -4.90
C ASP A 65 2.67 19.50 -3.53
N TRP A 66 2.14 18.29 -3.31
CA TRP A 66 1.40 17.97 -2.08
C TRP A 66 2.27 17.39 -0.98
N PHE A 67 3.43 16.81 -1.31
CA PHE A 67 4.29 16.14 -0.32
C PHE A 67 5.72 16.70 -0.35
N VAL A 68 6.40 16.69 -1.49
CA VAL A 68 7.83 17.07 -1.56
C VAL A 68 8.04 18.54 -1.18
N ASN A 69 7.39 19.47 -1.87
CA ASN A 69 7.59 20.90 -1.70
C ASN A 69 7.19 21.38 -0.28
N PRO A 70 6.04 20.98 0.29
CA PRO A 70 5.69 21.33 1.66
C PRO A 70 6.66 20.78 2.71
N ILE A 71 7.09 19.52 2.57
CA ILE A 71 8.03 18.90 3.50
C ILE A 71 9.41 19.57 3.37
N PHE A 72 9.88 19.79 2.15
CA PHE A 72 11.18 20.39 1.88
C PHE A 72 11.24 21.86 2.34
N ALA A 73 10.20 22.66 2.09
CA ALA A 73 10.12 24.06 2.49
C ALA A 73 10.27 24.25 4.01
N LEU A 74 9.80 23.28 4.80
CA LEU A 74 9.91 23.30 6.27
C LEU A 74 11.27 22.82 6.79
N SER A 75 12.19 22.38 5.93
CA SER A 75 13.54 21.91 6.30
C SER A 75 13.49 20.88 7.44
N PHE A 76 14.06 21.19 8.62
CA PHE A 76 14.04 20.29 9.78
C PHE A 76 12.62 19.99 10.29
N LEU A 77 11.72 20.97 10.27
CA LEU A 77 10.31 20.78 10.63
C LEU A 77 9.57 19.90 9.62
N GLY A 78 10.10 19.77 8.39
CA GLY A 78 9.62 18.86 7.37
C GLY A 78 9.60 17.40 7.83
N ILE A 79 10.59 16.98 8.63
CA ILE A 79 10.63 15.61 9.18
C ILE A 79 9.42 15.35 10.08
N LEU A 80 9.02 16.34 10.89
CA LEU A 80 7.84 16.22 11.74
C LEU A 80 6.56 16.16 10.91
N LEU A 81 6.46 17.00 9.86
CA LEU A 81 5.34 16.97 8.93
C LEU A 81 5.25 15.61 8.22
N PHE A 82 6.37 15.05 7.76
CA PHE A 82 6.43 13.74 7.14
C PHE A 82 5.90 12.64 8.06
N ILE A 83 6.37 12.60 9.32
CA ILE A 83 5.90 11.62 10.31
C ILE A 83 4.41 11.79 10.58
N LEU A 84 3.93 13.04 10.65
CA LEU A 84 2.52 13.35 10.85
C LEU A 84 1.66 12.89 9.67
N ILE A 85 2.09 13.12 8.43
CA ILE A 85 1.43 12.62 7.22
C ILE A 85 1.39 11.09 7.24
N MET A 86 2.53 10.43 7.52
CA MET A 86 2.62 8.97 7.65
C MET A 86 1.68 8.42 8.74
N GLY A 87 1.53 9.14 9.85
CA GLY A 87 0.58 8.79 10.91
C GLY A 87 -0.87 8.95 10.47
N ILE A 88 -1.22 10.10 9.90
CA ILE A 88 -2.58 10.43 9.44
C ILE A 88 -3.05 9.44 8.38
N GLN A 89 -2.21 9.10 7.41
CA GLN A 89 -2.57 8.15 6.36
C GLN A 89 -2.74 6.71 6.90
N GLY A 90 -2.07 6.34 7.99
CA GLY A 90 -2.37 5.08 8.70
C GLY A 90 -3.72 5.08 9.43
N LEU A 91 -4.28 6.26 9.72
CA LEU A 91 -5.61 6.42 10.35
C LEU A 91 -6.74 6.62 9.35
N LEU A 92 -6.44 7.30 8.23
CA LEU A 92 -7.40 7.70 7.23
C LEU A 92 -7.05 7.04 5.89
N VAL A 93 -8.00 6.27 5.37
CA VAL A 93 -7.89 5.43 4.17
C VAL A 93 -7.54 6.15 2.85
N PRO A 94 -7.71 7.48 2.61
CA PRO A 94 -7.58 7.95 1.24
C PRO A 94 -6.13 8.20 0.76
N ILE A 95 -5.10 8.07 1.61
CA ILE A 95 -3.70 8.36 1.22
C ILE A 95 -2.87 7.07 1.19
N PRO A 96 -2.41 6.61 0.01
CA PRO A 96 -1.46 5.51 -0.10
C PRO A 96 -0.10 5.89 0.49
N SER A 97 0.41 5.09 1.43
CA SER A 97 1.74 5.28 2.04
C SER A 97 2.89 5.27 1.05
N GLU A 98 2.69 4.61 -0.09
CA GLU A 98 3.63 4.47 -1.18
C GLU A 98 4.00 5.85 -1.74
N ILE A 99 3.02 6.74 -1.89
CA ILE A 99 3.22 8.11 -2.36
C ILE A 99 4.13 8.88 -1.41
N VAL A 100 3.87 8.76 -0.11
CA VAL A 100 4.63 9.46 0.93
C VAL A 100 6.06 8.92 1.02
N LEU A 101 6.25 7.60 0.87
CA LEU A 101 7.58 6.97 0.84
C LEU A 101 8.39 7.34 -0.41
N ILE A 102 7.75 7.47 -1.57
CA ILE A 102 8.39 7.98 -2.79
C ILE A 102 8.85 9.43 -2.56
N ALA A 103 8.00 10.28 -1.95
CA ALA A 103 8.38 11.65 -1.61
C ALA A 103 9.62 11.69 -0.69
N ALA A 104 9.73 10.80 0.29
CA ALA A 104 10.92 10.71 1.14
C ALA A 104 12.20 10.42 0.34
N GLY A 105 12.11 9.54 -0.68
CA GLY A 105 13.22 9.24 -1.59
C GLY A 105 13.62 10.43 -2.46
N ILE A 106 12.64 11.21 -2.91
CA ILE A 106 12.88 12.45 -3.68
C ILE A 106 13.59 13.51 -2.83
N ILE A 107 13.16 13.69 -1.57
CA ILE A 107 13.68 14.73 -0.67
C ILE A 107 15.07 14.40 -0.13
N TRP A 108 15.25 13.16 0.34
CA TRP A 108 16.40 12.76 1.14
C TRP A 108 17.28 11.68 0.47
N GLY A 109 16.94 11.27 -0.75
CA GLY A 109 17.63 10.19 -1.46
C GLY A 109 17.39 8.81 -0.83
N VAL A 110 17.99 7.78 -1.44
CA VAL A 110 17.70 6.37 -1.11
C VAL A 110 17.90 6.05 0.38
N ILE A 111 19.07 6.41 0.93
CA ILE A 111 19.48 5.97 2.27
C ILE A 111 18.71 6.71 3.37
N ILE A 112 18.74 8.04 3.36
CA ILE A 112 18.09 8.85 4.39
C ILE A 112 16.57 8.77 4.22
N GLY A 113 16.06 8.81 2.98
CA GLY A 113 14.64 8.62 2.69
C GLY A 113 14.14 7.23 3.12
N GLY A 114 14.96 6.20 2.97
CA GLY A 114 14.64 4.84 3.44
C GLY A 114 14.55 4.77 4.97
N ILE A 115 15.52 5.36 5.67
CA ILE A 115 15.51 5.44 7.15
C ILE A 115 14.29 6.23 7.64
N MET A 116 14.02 7.40 7.04
CA MET A 116 12.85 8.21 7.38
C MET A 116 11.56 7.44 7.10
N GLY A 117 11.48 6.74 5.98
CA GLY A 117 10.35 5.87 5.63
C GLY A 117 10.09 4.78 6.66
N VAL A 118 11.15 4.13 7.18
CA VAL A 118 11.03 3.17 8.29
C VAL A 118 10.51 3.86 9.55
N ILE A 119 11.07 4.99 9.94
CA ILE A 119 10.67 5.74 11.14
C ILE A 119 9.20 6.17 11.05
N GLY A 120 8.80 6.77 9.92
CA GLY A 120 7.42 7.19 9.68
C GLY A 120 6.45 6.02 9.68
N SER A 121 6.82 4.90 9.04
CA SER A 121 6.01 3.68 9.03
C SER A 121 5.86 3.07 10.42
N MET A 122 6.92 3.10 11.23
CA MET A 122 6.87 2.64 12.62
C MET A 122 5.99 3.55 13.48
N ALA A 123 6.11 4.88 13.33
CA ALA A 123 5.28 5.83 14.06
C ALA A 123 3.79 5.62 13.76
N ALA A 124 3.44 5.48 12.47
CA ALA A 124 2.08 5.18 12.03
C ALA A 124 1.56 3.86 12.59
N ALA A 125 2.36 2.79 12.46
CA ALA A 125 2.05 1.47 12.98
C ALA A 125 1.76 1.46 14.47
N ILE A 126 2.64 2.07 15.26
CA ILE A 126 2.51 2.16 16.72
C ILE A 126 1.27 2.98 17.09
N LEU A 127 0.99 4.07 16.36
CA LEU A 127 -0.20 4.88 16.56
C LEU A 127 -1.49 4.06 16.34
N CYS A 128 -1.60 3.36 15.21
CA CYS A 128 -2.75 2.51 14.89
C CYS A 128 -2.92 1.37 15.92
N PHE A 129 -1.81 0.75 16.32
CA PHE A 129 -1.79 -0.30 17.34
C PHE A 129 -2.34 0.19 18.69
N TYR A 130 -1.91 1.37 19.16
CA TYR A 130 -2.41 1.90 20.44
C TYR A 130 -3.85 2.40 20.36
N ILE A 131 -4.26 2.94 19.20
CA ILE A 131 -5.64 3.35 18.97
C ILE A 131 -6.57 2.13 19.01
N SER A 132 -6.21 1.03 18.36
CA SER A 132 -7.02 -0.18 18.40
C SER A 132 -7.00 -0.84 19.79
N ARG A 133 -5.85 -0.86 20.47
CA ARG A 133 -5.72 -1.40 21.83
C ARG A 133 -6.57 -0.66 22.85
N LYS A 134 -6.65 0.68 22.76
CA LYS A 134 -7.46 1.51 23.67
C LYS A 134 -8.92 1.61 23.26
N GLY A 135 -9.19 1.71 21.96
CA GLY A 135 -10.53 1.88 21.40
C GLY A 135 -11.30 0.58 21.19
N GLY A 136 -10.62 -0.56 21.26
CA GLY A 136 -11.21 -1.88 21.10
C GLY A 136 -11.69 -2.19 19.68
N ARG A 137 -12.30 -3.37 19.55
CA ARG A 137 -12.75 -3.91 18.26
C ARG A 137 -13.74 -3.00 17.50
N PRO A 138 -14.72 -2.33 18.15
CA PRO A 138 -15.66 -1.45 17.43
C PRO A 138 -14.98 -0.27 16.72
N LEU A 139 -13.93 0.31 17.32
CA LEU A 139 -13.20 1.42 16.70
C LEU A 139 -12.39 0.91 15.49
N ALA A 140 -11.69 -0.21 15.66
CA ALA A 140 -10.91 -0.83 14.60
C ALA A 140 -11.79 -1.23 13.39
N GLU A 141 -12.95 -1.84 13.65
CA GLU A 141 -13.92 -2.20 12.61
C GLU A 141 -14.48 -0.98 11.87
N LYS A 142 -14.54 0.19 12.51
CA LYS A 142 -15.00 1.43 11.87
C LYS A 142 -13.99 1.98 10.85
N PHE A 143 -12.69 1.85 11.13
CA PHE A 143 -11.63 2.34 10.23
C PHE A 143 -11.29 1.36 9.12
N VAL A 144 -11.19 0.07 9.45
CA VAL A 144 -10.72 -0.97 8.53
C VAL A 144 -11.86 -1.79 7.92
N GLY A 145 -13.02 -1.83 8.59
CA GLY A 145 -14.10 -2.74 8.25
C GLY A 145 -13.94 -4.10 8.93
N LYS A 146 -15.09 -4.71 9.29
CA LYS A 146 -15.15 -6.00 9.97
C LYS A 146 -14.39 -7.12 9.25
N SER A 147 -14.58 -7.23 7.93
CA SER A 147 -13.91 -8.28 7.13
C SER A 147 -12.40 -8.13 7.10
N GLY A 148 -11.87 -6.91 7.13
CA GLY A 148 -10.43 -6.66 7.15
C GLY A 148 -9.82 -6.99 8.50
N ILE A 149 -10.53 -6.65 9.59
CA ILE A 149 -10.13 -7.03 10.94
C ILE A 149 -10.17 -8.56 11.12
N ASP A 150 -11.26 -9.24 10.74
CA ASP A 150 -11.38 -10.70 10.87
C ASP A 150 -10.28 -11.44 10.08
N MET A 151 -10.00 -11.02 8.84
CA MET A 151 -8.90 -11.59 8.05
C MET A 151 -7.53 -11.38 8.71
N ALA A 152 -7.27 -10.19 9.23
CA ALA A 152 -6.01 -9.87 9.88
C ALA A 152 -5.85 -10.64 11.20
N ASP A 153 -6.94 -10.80 11.96
CA ASP A 153 -7.01 -11.59 13.20
C ASP A 153 -6.64 -13.05 12.94
N ASP A 154 -7.28 -13.69 11.95
CA ASP A 154 -6.98 -15.07 11.52
C ASP A 154 -5.51 -15.23 11.09
N PHE A 155 -5.00 -14.26 10.33
CA PHE A 155 -3.63 -14.30 9.81
C PHE A 155 -2.60 -14.17 10.94
N ILE A 156 -2.84 -13.27 11.89
CA ILE A 156 -2.02 -13.07 13.08
C ILE A 156 -2.10 -14.31 13.99
N HIS A 157 -3.27 -14.89 14.22
CA HIS A 157 -3.42 -16.10 15.01
C HIS A 157 -2.66 -17.28 14.41
N LYS A 158 -2.61 -17.38 13.08
CA LYS A 158 -1.95 -18.49 12.37
C LYS A 158 -0.43 -18.36 12.29
N TYR A 159 0.10 -17.14 12.08
CA TYR A 159 1.53 -16.93 11.79
C TYR A 159 2.25 -16.01 12.79
N GLY A 160 1.53 -15.43 13.76
CA GLY A 160 2.08 -14.58 14.81
C GLY A 160 2.91 -13.40 14.28
N MET A 161 4.13 -13.25 14.78
CA MET A 161 5.07 -12.22 14.32
C MET A 161 5.41 -12.35 12.82
N GLY A 162 5.37 -13.57 12.26
CA GLY A 162 5.61 -13.81 10.83
C GLY A 162 4.56 -13.17 9.93
N ALA A 163 3.29 -13.11 10.36
CA ALA A 163 2.23 -12.40 9.64
C ALA A 163 2.55 -10.91 9.50
N ILE A 164 3.05 -10.29 10.58
CA ILE A 164 3.39 -8.87 10.61
C ILE A 164 4.56 -8.58 9.66
N ILE A 165 5.60 -9.42 9.68
CA ILE A 165 6.77 -9.27 8.81
C ILE A 165 6.35 -9.42 7.34
N LEU A 166 5.67 -10.52 6.99
CA LEU A 166 5.29 -10.82 5.61
C LEU A 166 4.39 -9.75 5.01
N ALA A 167 3.43 -9.25 5.77
CA ALA A 167 2.54 -8.22 5.28
C ALA A 167 3.21 -6.87 5.09
N ARG A 168 4.22 -6.55 5.91
CA ARG A 168 4.98 -5.30 5.77
C ARG A 168 6.07 -5.37 4.73
N PHE A 169 6.57 -6.57 4.48
CA PHE A 169 7.51 -6.84 3.40
C PHE A 169 6.88 -6.59 2.03
N LEU A 170 5.60 -6.93 1.87
CA LEU A 170 4.91 -6.81 0.58
C LEU A 170 4.42 -5.37 0.33
N PRO A 171 4.82 -4.73 -0.79
CA PRO A 171 4.44 -3.36 -1.12
C PRO A 171 2.93 -3.15 -1.32
N PHE A 172 2.19 -4.18 -1.75
CA PHE A 172 0.79 -4.05 -2.17
C PHE A 172 -0.24 -4.55 -1.14
N VAL A 173 0.21 -4.89 0.07
CA VAL A 173 -0.68 -5.37 1.14
C VAL A 173 -1.04 -4.19 2.03
N ALA A 174 -2.35 -3.93 2.18
CA ALA A 174 -2.84 -2.94 3.13
C ALA A 174 -2.37 -3.34 4.54
N PHE A 175 -1.51 -2.53 5.13
CA PHE A 175 -0.87 -2.82 6.43
C PHE A 175 -1.68 -2.27 7.61
N ASP A 176 -2.63 -1.36 7.36
CA ASP A 176 -3.52 -0.81 8.38
C ASP A 176 -4.34 -1.90 9.09
N PRO A 177 -5.02 -2.84 8.38
CA PRO A 177 -5.75 -3.93 9.01
C PRO A 177 -4.93 -4.74 10.00
N ILE A 178 -3.67 -5.02 9.65
CA ILE A 178 -2.75 -5.81 10.48
C ILE A 178 -2.29 -5.02 11.70
N SER A 179 -2.09 -3.72 11.57
CA SER A 179 -1.73 -2.85 12.70
C SER A 179 -2.89 -2.72 13.68
N TYR A 180 -4.10 -2.50 13.17
CA TYR A 180 -5.31 -2.45 13.99
C TYR A 180 -5.59 -3.81 14.66
N ALA A 181 -5.59 -4.91 13.91
CA ALA A 181 -5.81 -6.25 14.47
C ALA A 181 -4.74 -6.64 15.50
N SER A 182 -3.45 -6.33 15.24
CA SER A 182 -2.37 -6.62 16.20
C SER A 182 -2.54 -5.93 17.56
N GLY A 183 -3.19 -4.76 17.61
CA GLY A 183 -3.49 -4.08 18.87
C GLY A 183 -4.75 -4.61 19.58
N LEU A 184 -5.64 -5.30 18.86
CA LEU A 184 -6.78 -6.03 19.43
C LEU A 184 -6.37 -7.39 19.99
N VAL A 185 -5.43 -8.06 19.32
CA VAL A 185 -4.82 -9.30 19.80
C VAL A 185 -3.81 -8.93 20.89
N ASP A 186 -3.68 -9.76 21.92
CA ASP A 186 -2.79 -9.50 23.07
C ASP A 186 -1.31 -9.79 22.74
N ILE A 187 -0.83 -9.24 21.62
CA ILE A 187 0.57 -9.31 21.20
C ILE A 187 1.39 -8.30 21.99
N ASP A 188 2.57 -8.72 22.45
CA ASP A 188 3.55 -7.83 23.04
C ASP A 188 3.94 -6.71 22.07
N VAL A 189 3.84 -5.46 22.52
CA VAL A 189 4.22 -4.26 21.73
C VAL A 189 5.64 -4.39 21.17
N LYS A 190 6.54 -5.02 21.94
CA LYS A 190 7.93 -5.26 21.52
C LYS A 190 8.02 -6.20 20.31
N LYS A 191 7.29 -7.32 20.32
CA LYS A 191 7.26 -8.29 19.21
C LYS A 191 6.62 -7.66 17.98
N TYR A 192 5.52 -6.93 18.17
CA TYR A 192 4.87 -6.18 17.10
C TYR A 192 5.81 -5.12 16.49
N SER A 193 6.48 -4.33 17.33
CA SER A 193 7.38 -3.25 16.87
C SER A 193 8.60 -3.81 16.14
N LEU A 194 9.16 -4.92 16.63
CA LEU A 194 10.30 -5.57 15.98
C LEU A 194 9.92 -6.20 14.64
N GLY A 195 8.79 -6.90 14.56
CA GLY A 195 8.29 -7.47 13.31
C GLY A 195 7.95 -6.36 12.31
N THR A 196 7.44 -5.25 12.84
CA THR A 196 7.16 -4.05 12.06
C THR A 196 8.42 -3.42 11.50
N LEU A 197 9.43 -3.20 12.33
CA LEU A 197 10.71 -2.64 11.92
C LEU A 197 11.35 -3.49 10.82
N ILE A 198 11.48 -4.80 11.05
CA ILE A 198 12.10 -5.72 10.09
C ILE A 198 11.33 -5.74 8.77
N GLY A 199 10.00 -5.88 8.83
CA GLY A 199 9.18 -5.93 7.62
C GLY A 199 9.13 -4.60 6.85
N SER A 200 9.27 -3.46 7.52
CA SER A 200 9.16 -2.14 6.87
C SER A 200 10.45 -1.73 6.16
N ILE A 201 11.61 -2.30 6.52
CA ILE A 201 12.91 -1.94 5.91
C ILE A 201 12.89 -2.16 4.38
N PRO A 202 12.61 -3.37 3.85
CA PRO A 202 12.71 -3.61 2.41
C PRO A 202 11.76 -2.72 1.62
N ARG A 203 10.54 -2.54 2.14
CA ARG A 203 9.50 -1.68 1.56
C ARG A 203 9.93 -0.21 1.52
N ALA A 204 10.39 0.35 2.65
CA ALA A 204 10.78 1.75 2.73
C ALA A 204 11.97 2.07 1.81
N PHE A 205 12.98 1.19 1.77
CA PHE A 205 14.12 1.37 0.87
C PHE A 205 13.75 1.20 -0.60
N PHE A 206 12.82 0.28 -0.93
CA PHE A 206 12.33 0.12 -2.30
C PHE A 206 11.65 1.39 -2.82
N TYR A 207 10.72 1.96 -2.04
CA TYR A 207 10.02 3.18 -2.47
C TYR A 207 10.91 4.42 -2.42
N SER A 208 11.84 4.49 -1.47
CA SER A 208 12.86 5.55 -1.42
C SER A 208 13.78 5.49 -2.65
N TRP A 209 14.20 4.29 -3.06
CA TRP A 209 14.93 4.08 -4.29
C TRP A 209 14.11 4.50 -5.52
N LEU A 210 12.83 4.12 -5.58
CA LEU A 210 11.95 4.51 -6.67
C LEU A 210 11.83 6.04 -6.78
N GLY A 211 11.68 6.75 -5.66
CA GLY A 211 11.64 8.22 -5.64
C GLY A 211 12.96 8.87 -6.09
N SER A 212 14.10 8.39 -5.59
CA SER A 212 15.42 8.87 -6.01
C SER A 212 15.69 8.60 -7.50
N PHE A 213 15.30 7.43 -8.00
CA PHE A 213 15.43 7.08 -9.41
C PHE A 213 14.58 7.97 -10.31
N LEU A 214 13.35 8.28 -9.90
CA LEU A 214 12.47 9.21 -10.63
C LEU A 214 13.11 10.59 -10.71
N LEU A 215 13.65 11.11 -9.61
CA LEU A 215 14.36 12.39 -9.57
C LEU A 215 15.55 12.42 -10.54
N GLU A 216 16.41 11.40 -10.48
CA GLU A 216 17.60 11.28 -11.33
C GLU A 216 17.25 11.14 -12.82
N SER A 217 16.21 10.36 -13.13
CA SER A 217 15.76 10.13 -14.51
C SER A 217 15.28 11.40 -15.21
N GLN A 218 14.79 12.38 -14.44
CA GLN A 218 14.30 13.66 -14.96
C GLN A 218 15.32 14.80 -14.83
N GLY A 219 16.51 14.55 -14.26
CA GLY A 219 17.55 15.57 -14.07
C GLY A 219 17.16 16.70 -13.12
N LEU A 220 16.20 16.47 -12.24
CA LEU A 220 15.65 17.46 -11.32
C LEU A 220 16.47 17.49 -10.01
N THR A 221 16.61 18.66 -9.40
CA THR A 221 17.22 18.83 -8.07
C THR A 221 16.26 19.57 -7.14
N PRO A 222 16.03 19.11 -5.90
CA PRO A 222 15.15 19.81 -4.97
C PRO A 222 15.63 21.25 -4.65
N PRO A 223 14.74 22.25 -4.52
CA PRO A 223 13.28 22.16 -4.70
C PRO A 223 12.92 21.99 -6.18
N ILE A 224 11.91 21.15 -6.43
CA ILE A 224 11.48 20.80 -7.78
C ILE A 224 10.40 21.80 -8.19
N ASP A 225 10.77 22.74 -9.06
CA ASP A 225 9.79 23.53 -9.83
C ASP A 225 9.43 22.73 -11.09
N LEU A 226 8.13 22.45 -11.27
CA LEU A 226 7.58 21.74 -12.43
C LEU A 226 6.91 22.69 -13.43
N ASP A 227 7.11 24.01 -13.27
CA ASP A 227 6.58 25.09 -14.12
C ASP A 227 7.30 25.22 -15.48
#